data_AF-A0AAE6JR54-F1
#
_entry.id   AF-A0AAE6JR54-F1
#
_cell.length_a   1.000
_cell.length_b   1.000
_cell.length_c   1.000
_cell.angle_alpha   90.00
_cell.angle_beta   90.00
_cell.angle_gamma   90.00
#
_symmetry.space_group_name_H-M   'P 1'
#
loop_
_entity.id
_entity.type
_entity.pdbx_description
1 polymer ?
#
loop_
_entity_poly.entity_id
_entity_poly.type
_entity_poly.pdbx_seq_one_letter_code
_entity_poly.pdbx_strand_id
1 'polypeptide(L)'
;MKKIFSITVISLLLSGCLNSVTLPNSNTSNTASEFNQNSLLTEEETNTIRLGYAIAFVCINTEPKQQADKWDKSMSKFDSLLNALNESERAKLRGGIMVDVMTPYLVKNQIPVTPDNWKRLFNAFKQDKKLFDGVLAVAKEALPTYGFGSDCSSSTLNNVKQVVKNIMVTKNR
;
A
#
# COMPACT_ATOMS: atom_id res chain seq x y z
N MET A 1 -33.34 -48.21 -36.76
CA MET A 1 -33.57 -46.96 -37.53
C MET A 1 -33.52 -45.77 -36.58
N LYS A 2 -32.82 -44.72 -37.04
CA LYS A 2 -32.46 -43.45 -36.39
C LYS A 2 -33.46 -42.89 -35.37
N LYS A 3 -32.97 -42.48 -34.19
CA LYS A 3 -33.42 -41.24 -33.51
C LYS A 3 -32.19 -40.55 -32.93
N ILE A 4 -31.77 -39.52 -33.67
CA ILE A 4 -30.68 -38.61 -33.36
C ILE A 4 -31.23 -37.65 -32.31
N PHE A 5 -30.63 -37.59 -31.12
CA PHE A 5 -30.93 -36.54 -30.15
C PHE A 5 -30.27 -35.25 -30.61
N SER A 6 -31.09 -34.26 -30.94
CA SER A 6 -30.68 -32.91 -31.30
C SER A 6 -29.94 -32.24 -30.15
N ILE A 7 -28.67 -31.88 -30.40
CA ILE A 7 -27.92 -30.92 -29.58
C ILE A 7 -28.15 -29.56 -30.23
N THR A 8 -29.00 -28.74 -29.63
CA THR A 8 -29.14 -27.33 -30.02
C THR A 8 -28.03 -26.54 -29.33
N VAL A 9 -27.00 -26.16 -30.09
CA VAL A 9 -26.01 -25.16 -29.69
C VAL A 9 -26.64 -23.79 -29.92
N ILE A 10 -26.93 -23.04 -28.85
CA ILE A 10 -27.31 -21.64 -28.96
C ILE A 10 -26.04 -20.80 -28.88
N SER A 11 -25.52 -20.47 -30.05
CA SER A 11 -24.58 -19.37 -30.23
C SER A 11 -25.37 -18.06 -30.23
N LEU A 12 -25.09 -17.15 -29.30
CA LEU A 12 -25.56 -15.76 -29.37
C LEU A 12 -24.35 -14.83 -29.20
N LEU A 13 -23.77 -14.44 -30.34
CA LEU A 13 -22.89 -13.29 -30.45
C LEU A 13 -23.74 -12.06 -30.80
N LEU A 14 -23.57 -11.01 -29.98
CA LEU A 14 -23.47 -9.58 -30.32
C LEU A 14 -24.42 -9.02 -31.39
N SER A 15 -25.34 -8.15 -30.97
CA SER A 15 -25.48 -6.77 -31.49
C SER A 15 -26.71 -6.08 -30.91
N GLY A 16 -26.53 -4.86 -30.39
CA GLY A 16 -27.66 -4.04 -29.94
C GLY A 16 -27.24 -2.93 -28.98
N CYS A 17 -26.68 -1.85 -29.51
CA CYS A 17 -26.62 -0.56 -28.82
C CYS A 17 -28.05 -0.13 -28.48
N LEU A 18 -28.39 -0.05 -27.20
CA LEU A 18 -29.60 0.62 -26.73
C LEU A 18 -29.20 1.86 -25.94
N ASN A 19 -29.33 3.00 -26.61
CA ASN A 19 -29.38 4.31 -25.99
C ASN A 19 -30.54 4.33 -24.99
N SER A 20 -30.25 4.62 -23.71
CA SER A 20 -31.29 5.04 -22.77
C SER A 20 -30.97 6.44 -22.27
N VAL A 21 -31.90 7.33 -22.61
CA VAL A 21 -32.02 8.74 -22.26
C VAL A 21 -31.81 8.96 -20.77
N THR A 22 -30.84 9.78 -20.39
CA THR A 22 -30.77 10.37 -19.04
C THR A 22 -31.44 11.74 -19.05
N LEU A 23 -32.56 11.85 -18.32
CA LEU A 23 -33.13 13.14 -17.92
C LEU A 23 -32.11 13.90 -17.06
N PRO A 24 -31.95 15.22 -17.21
CA PRO A 24 -31.09 15.99 -16.33
C PRO A 24 -31.80 16.16 -14.99
N ASN A 25 -31.53 15.28 -14.02
CA ASN A 25 -31.77 15.63 -12.63
C ASN A 25 -30.57 16.41 -12.11
N SER A 26 -30.66 17.72 -12.27
CA SER A 26 -29.81 18.72 -11.64
C SER A 26 -29.96 18.62 -10.12
N ASN A 27 -29.16 17.77 -9.49
CA ASN A 27 -28.73 17.84 -8.09
C ASN A 27 -27.57 16.86 -7.88
N THR A 28 -26.56 16.92 -8.76
CA THR A 28 -25.21 16.52 -8.36
C THR A 28 -24.70 17.57 -7.41
N SER A 29 -24.78 17.26 -6.11
CA SER A 29 -23.93 17.92 -5.12
C SER A 29 -22.48 17.80 -5.61
N ASN A 30 -21.93 18.91 -6.07
CA ASN A 30 -20.51 19.10 -6.38
C ASN A 30 -19.66 19.06 -5.10
N THR A 31 -19.73 17.97 -4.34
CA THR A 31 -18.91 17.77 -3.13
C THR A 31 -18.01 16.53 -3.22
N ALA A 32 -17.97 15.85 -4.37
CA ALA A 32 -17.04 14.73 -4.60
C ALA A 32 -15.74 15.13 -5.32
N SER A 33 -15.56 16.40 -5.70
CA SER A 33 -14.48 16.82 -6.62
C SER A 33 -13.40 17.75 -6.04
N GLU A 34 -13.50 18.17 -4.78
CA GLU A 34 -12.52 19.14 -4.22
C GLU A 34 -11.38 18.51 -3.42
N PHE A 35 -11.43 17.20 -3.13
CA PHE A 35 -10.42 16.57 -2.26
C PHE A 35 -9.13 16.11 -2.97
N ASN A 36 -9.01 16.22 -4.29
CA ASN A 36 -7.91 15.55 -5.01
C ASN A 36 -7.27 16.32 -6.17
N GLN A 37 -7.51 17.62 -6.33
CA GLN A 37 -6.87 18.37 -7.43
C GLN A 37 -5.45 18.89 -7.12
N ASN A 38 -4.98 18.82 -5.87
CA ASN A 38 -3.64 19.30 -5.47
C ASN A 38 -2.74 18.21 -4.85
N SER A 39 -3.00 16.93 -5.13
CA SER A 39 -2.14 15.84 -4.64
C SER A 39 -0.83 15.83 -5.44
N LEU A 40 0.31 15.93 -4.76
CA LEU A 40 1.63 15.83 -5.39
C LEU A 40 1.87 14.41 -5.92
N LEU A 41 1.33 13.41 -5.21
CA LEU A 41 1.49 12.00 -5.52
C LEU A 41 0.18 11.38 -6.05
N THR A 42 0.31 10.44 -6.98
CA THR A 42 -0.79 9.52 -7.31
C THR A 42 -1.00 8.50 -6.19
N GLU A 43 -2.11 7.78 -6.23
CA GLU A 43 -2.36 6.68 -5.29
C GLU A 43 -1.31 5.57 -5.41
N GLU A 44 -0.92 5.21 -6.64
CA GLU A 44 0.12 4.22 -6.89
C GLU A 44 1.48 4.67 -6.33
N GLU A 45 1.87 5.93 -6.56
CA GLU A 45 3.10 6.50 -6.01
C GLU A 45 3.06 6.50 -4.47
N THR A 46 1.92 6.88 -3.89
CA THR A 46 1.71 6.87 -2.44
C THR A 46 1.88 5.46 -1.87
N ASN A 47 1.23 4.46 -2.46
CA ASN A 47 1.32 3.07 -2.03
C ASN A 47 2.74 2.53 -2.17
N THR A 48 3.42 2.86 -3.26
CA THR A 48 4.80 2.44 -3.52
C THR A 48 5.76 3.00 -2.49
N ILE A 49 5.68 4.31 -2.20
CA ILE A 49 6.51 4.94 -1.17
C ILE A 49 6.21 4.34 0.20
N ARG A 50 4.92 4.20 0.55
CA ARG A 50 4.45 3.63 1.81
C ARG A 50 5.04 2.23 2.07
N LEU A 51 4.98 1.35 1.07
CA LEU A 51 5.58 0.01 1.14
C LEU A 51 7.10 0.06 1.31
N GLY A 52 7.79 0.93 0.56
CA GLY A 52 9.23 1.13 0.71
C GLY A 52 9.64 1.55 2.13
N TYR A 53 8.88 2.46 2.75
CA TYR A 53 9.09 2.87 4.14
C TYR A 53 8.70 1.77 5.14
N ALA A 54 7.68 0.96 4.87
CA ALA A 54 7.32 -0.18 5.71
C ALA A 54 8.44 -1.23 5.74
N ILE A 55 9.01 -1.56 4.57
CA ILE A 55 10.19 -2.44 4.47
C ILE A 55 11.36 -1.86 5.27
N ALA A 56 11.67 -0.58 5.05
CA ALA A 56 12.76 0.07 5.76
C ALA A 56 12.55 0.05 7.28
N PHE A 57 11.34 0.34 7.76
CA PHE A 57 11.00 0.27 9.18
C PHE A 57 11.27 -1.13 9.75
N VAL A 58 10.83 -2.18 9.06
CA VAL A 58 11.07 -3.56 9.48
C VAL A 58 12.57 -3.87 9.50
N CYS A 59 13.31 -3.51 8.45
CA CYS A 59 14.73 -3.82 8.35
C CYS A 59 15.58 -3.05 9.36
N ILE A 60 15.27 -1.78 9.64
CA ILE A 60 15.97 -0.97 10.65
C ILE A 60 15.83 -1.60 12.04
N ASN A 61 14.67 -2.17 12.36
CA ASN A 61 14.39 -2.68 13.70
C ASN A 61 14.68 -4.18 13.89
N THR A 62 14.99 -4.92 12.82
CA THR A 62 15.21 -6.38 12.90
C THR A 62 16.58 -6.84 12.43
N GLU A 63 17.35 -6.01 11.75
CA GLU A 63 18.68 -6.36 11.26
C GLU A 63 19.80 -5.94 12.22
N PRO A 64 21.00 -6.56 12.12
CA PRO A 64 22.18 -6.08 12.83
C PRO A 64 22.46 -4.61 12.53
N LYS A 65 23.00 -3.90 13.52
CA LYS A 65 23.20 -2.44 13.50
C LYS A 65 23.81 -1.91 12.20
N GLN A 66 24.83 -2.58 11.66
CA GLN A 66 25.48 -2.16 10.41
C GLN A 66 24.52 -2.12 9.21
N GLN A 67 23.59 -3.07 9.11
CA GLN A 67 22.61 -3.11 8.03
C GLN A 67 21.44 -2.17 8.33
N ALA A 68 20.99 -2.09 9.59
CA ALA A 68 20.00 -1.12 10.03
C ALA A 68 20.42 0.33 9.71
N ASP A 69 21.67 0.70 10.01
CA ASP A 69 22.23 2.04 9.75
C ASP A 69 22.25 2.37 8.25
N LYS A 70 22.44 1.37 7.36
CA LYS A 70 22.37 1.58 5.90
C LYS A 70 20.95 1.90 5.44
N TRP A 71 19.96 1.20 5.99
CA TRP A 71 18.56 1.46 5.70
C TRP A 71 18.14 2.83 6.21
N ASP A 72 18.43 3.14 7.47
CA ASP A 72 18.11 4.42 8.10
C ASP A 72 18.72 5.60 7.32
N LYS A 73 20.04 5.59 7.10
CA LYS A 73 20.75 6.63 6.34
C LYS A 73 20.23 6.78 4.90
N SER A 74 19.75 5.70 4.29
CA SER A 74 19.19 5.77 2.94
C SER A 74 17.81 6.40 2.94
N MET A 75 16.97 6.07 3.94
CA MET A 75 15.62 6.63 4.05
C MET A 75 15.62 8.08 4.50
N SER A 76 16.53 8.51 5.38
CA SER A 76 16.60 9.92 5.79
C SER A 76 16.87 10.86 4.61
N LYS A 77 17.50 10.37 3.53
CA LYS A 77 17.70 11.16 2.30
C LYS A 77 16.39 11.47 1.56
N PHE A 78 15.34 10.73 1.86
CA PHE A 78 14.01 10.87 1.29
C PHE A 78 13.04 11.59 2.23
N ASP A 79 13.46 11.98 3.44
CA ASP A 79 12.61 12.75 4.37
C ASP A 79 12.22 14.12 3.81
N SER A 80 13.06 14.70 2.94
CA SER A 80 12.74 15.94 2.22
C SER A 80 11.49 15.80 1.34
N LEU A 81 11.24 14.61 0.79
CA LEU A 81 10.00 14.29 0.07
C LEU A 81 8.80 14.40 1.00
N LEU A 82 8.88 13.77 2.17
CA LEU A 82 7.80 13.80 3.16
C LEU A 82 7.52 15.22 3.62
N ASN A 83 8.53 16.08 3.62
CA ASN A 83 8.40 17.48 3.98
C ASN A 83 7.72 18.34 2.91
N ALA A 84 7.84 17.97 1.63
CA ALA A 84 7.17 18.64 0.51
C ALA A 84 5.67 18.29 0.40
N LEU A 85 5.25 17.16 0.97
CA LEU A 85 3.84 16.75 1.00
C LEU A 85 3.01 17.64 1.92
N ASN A 86 1.75 17.86 1.55
CA ASN A 86 0.81 18.51 2.47
C ASN A 86 0.54 17.61 3.70
N GLU A 87 -0.06 18.18 4.75
CA GLU A 87 -0.29 17.45 6.01
C GLU A 87 -1.16 16.19 5.81
N SER A 88 -2.18 16.27 4.96
CA SER A 88 -3.10 15.16 4.68
C SER A 88 -2.39 13.99 4.00
N GLU A 89 -1.60 14.26 2.95
CA GLU A 89 -0.78 13.25 2.25
C GLU A 89 0.23 12.61 3.20
N ARG A 90 0.89 13.43 4.02
CA ARG A 90 1.88 12.96 4.99
C ARG A 90 1.24 12.09 6.07
N ALA A 91 0.04 12.46 6.55
CA ALA A 91 -0.71 11.69 7.52
C ALA A 91 -1.18 10.34 6.93
N LYS A 92 -1.69 10.35 5.69
CA LYS A 92 -2.05 9.12 4.95
C LYS A 92 -0.85 8.18 4.81
N LEU A 93 0.31 8.72 4.43
CA LEU A 93 1.52 7.93 4.24
C LEU A 93 2.02 7.33 5.57
N ARG A 94 2.09 8.14 6.64
CA ARG A 94 2.51 7.67 7.98
C ARG A 94 1.57 6.60 8.55
N GLY A 95 0.26 6.85 8.51
CA GLY A 95 -0.73 5.87 8.97
C GLY A 95 -0.65 4.59 8.15
N GLY A 96 -0.51 4.74 6.84
CA GLY A 96 -0.40 3.66 5.90
C GLY A 96 0.86 2.77 6.09
N ILE A 97 2.02 3.35 6.43
CA ILE A 97 3.23 2.56 6.74
C ILE A 97 2.94 1.59 7.89
N MET A 98 2.31 2.09 8.95
CA MET A 98 1.98 1.26 10.11
C MET A 98 0.91 0.22 9.77
N VAL A 99 0.00 0.53 8.85
CA VAL A 99 -0.95 -0.45 8.30
C VAL A 99 -0.23 -1.60 7.62
N ASP A 100 0.75 -1.32 6.77
CA ASP A 100 1.53 -2.37 6.11
C ASP A 100 2.36 -3.18 7.13
N VAL A 101 2.88 -2.55 8.18
CA VAL A 101 3.68 -3.25 9.20
C VAL A 101 2.83 -4.17 10.08
N MET A 102 1.64 -3.76 10.53
CA MET A 102 0.88 -4.55 11.52
C MET A 102 -0.23 -5.44 10.93
N THR A 103 -0.66 -5.24 9.66
CA THR A 103 -1.68 -6.10 9.01
C THR A 103 -1.26 -7.57 9.04
N PRO A 104 0.00 -7.91 8.68
CA PRO A 104 0.45 -9.29 8.72
C PRO A 104 0.29 -9.94 10.09
N TYR A 105 0.54 -9.19 11.17
CA TYR A 105 0.36 -9.69 12.54
C TYR A 105 -1.10 -9.99 12.85
N LEU A 106 -2.03 -9.09 12.51
CA LEU A 106 -3.46 -9.32 12.71
C LEU A 106 -3.93 -10.56 11.93
N VAL A 107 -3.56 -10.66 10.65
CA VAL A 107 -3.91 -11.78 9.77
C VAL A 107 -3.35 -13.10 10.30
N LYS A 108 -2.05 -13.16 10.64
CA LYS A 108 -1.40 -14.38 11.13
C LYS A 108 -2.00 -14.88 12.45
N ASN A 109 -2.43 -13.96 13.32
CA ASN A 109 -3.06 -14.30 14.60
C ASN A 109 -4.58 -14.42 14.51
N GLN A 110 -5.16 -14.43 13.30
CA GLN A 110 -6.61 -14.56 13.07
C GLN A 110 -7.43 -13.48 13.79
N ILE A 111 -6.83 -12.30 14.01
CA ILE A 111 -7.50 -11.13 14.56
C ILE A 111 -8.15 -10.38 13.39
N PRO A 112 -9.47 -10.11 13.43
CA PRO A 112 -10.13 -9.38 12.35
C PRO A 112 -9.48 -8.02 12.07
N VAL A 113 -9.24 -7.72 10.80
CA VAL A 113 -8.64 -6.45 10.36
C VAL A 113 -9.72 -5.37 10.39
N THR A 114 -9.91 -4.78 11.57
CA THR A 114 -10.91 -3.72 11.83
C THR A 114 -10.23 -2.47 12.40
N PRO A 115 -10.80 -1.27 12.23
CA PRO A 115 -10.25 -0.03 12.80
C PRO A 115 -9.99 -0.12 14.31
N ASP A 116 -10.86 -0.81 15.06
CA ASP A 116 -10.69 -0.98 16.51
C ASP A 116 -9.51 -1.87 16.88
N ASN A 117 -9.35 -3.01 16.19
CA ASN A 117 -8.22 -3.91 16.42
C ASN A 117 -6.90 -3.25 16.00
N TRP A 118 -6.93 -2.47 14.92
CA TRP A 118 -5.83 -1.60 14.51
C TRP A 118 -5.42 -0.62 15.60
N LYS A 119 -6.38 0.15 16.11
CA LYS A 119 -6.14 1.15 17.14
C LYS A 119 -5.59 0.51 18.41
N ARG A 120 -6.15 -0.63 18.83
CA ARG A 120 -5.67 -1.39 20.00
C ARG A 120 -4.23 -1.85 19.81
N LEU A 121 -3.92 -2.46 18.66
CA LEU A 121 -2.58 -2.92 18.34
C LEU A 121 -1.58 -1.76 18.28
N PHE A 122 -1.94 -0.67 17.60
CA PHE A 122 -1.09 0.51 17.47
C PHE A 122 -0.74 1.14 18.83
N ASN A 123 -1.73 1.26 19.73
CA ASN A 123 -1.53 1.81 21.06
C ASN A 123 -0.62 0.93 21.92
N ALA A 124 -0.76 -0.40 21.83
CA ALA A 124 0.05 -1.34 22.59
C ALA A 124 1.46 -1.53 22.00
N PHE A 125 1.61 -1.41 20.68
CA PHE A 125 2.85 -1.73 19.95
C PHE A 125 4.08 -0.97 20.44
N LYS A 126 3.95 0.30 20.83
CA LYS A 126 5.08 1.08 21.35
C LYS A 126 5.33 0.88 22.85
N GLN A 127 4.40 0.27 23.57
CA GLN A 127 4.43 0.13 25.02
C GLN A 127 4.88 -1.27 25.45
N ASP A 128 4.58 -2.28 24.65
CA ASP A 128 4.94 -3.68 24.90
C ASP A 128 6.04 -4.13 23.93
N LYS A 129 7.25 -4.34 24.47
CA LYS A 129 8.41 -4.79 23.69
C LYS A 129 8.18 -6.16 23.04
N LYS A 130 7.51 -7.09 23.75
CA LYS A 130 7.25 -8.43 23.22
C LYS A 130 6.29 -8.35 22.04
N LEU A 131 5.27 -7.50 22.13
CA LEU A 131 4.37 -7.22 21.03
C LEU A 131 5.08 -6.54 19.86
N PHE A 132 5.93 -5.54 20.14
CA PHE A 132 6.75 -4.87 19.14
C PHE A 132 7.59 -5.85 18.33
N ASP A 133 8.38 -6.69 19.02
CA ASP A 133 9.24 -7.69 18.40
C ASP A 133 8.41 -8.72 17.61
N GLY A 134 7.25 -9.14 18.16
CA GLY A 134 6.35 -10.08 17.51
C GLY A 134 5.72 -9.54 16.23
N VAL A 135 5.26 -8.29 16.24
CA VAL A 135 4.75 -7.61 15.04
C VAL A 135 5.83 -7.51 13.97
N LEU A 136 7.04 -7.10 14.35
CA LEU A 136 8.15 -6.97 13.41
C LEU A 136 8.61 -8.30 12.82
N ALA A 137 8.62 -9.38 13.60
CA ALA A 137 8.94 -10.71 13.11
C ALA A 137 7.96 -11.16 12.02
N VAL A 138 6.66 -10.96 12.25
CA VAL A 138 5.64 -11.31 11.26
C VAL A 138 5.69 -10.39 10.03
N ALA A 139 5.93 -9.10 10.24
CA ALA A 139 6.11 -8.15 9.13
C ALA A 139 7.33 -8.52 8.26
N LYS A 140 8.42 -9.00 8.89
CA LYS A 140 9.62 -9.47 8.20
C LYS A 140 9.36 -10.71 7.34
N GLU A 141 8.57 -11.66 7.84
CA GLU A 141 8.12 -12.81 7.06
C GLU A 141 7.26 -12.40 5.86
N ALA A 142 6.54 -11.29 5.95
CA ALA A 142 5.65 -10.78 4.90
C ALA A 142 6.36 -9.96 3.81
N LEU A 143 7.64 -9.59 3.97
CA LEU A 143 8.38 -8.77 3.00
C LEU A 143 8.30 -9.24 1.54
N PRO A 144 8.36 -10.56 1.21
CA PRO A 144 8.25 -11.02 -0.17
C PRO A 144 6.96 -10.59 -0.88
N THR A 145 5.91 -10.28 -0.12
CA THR A 145 4.62 -9.85 -0.67
C THR A 145 4.59 -8.38 -1.09
N TYR A 146 5.60 -7.58 -0.73
CA TYR A 146 5.60 -6.13 -0.97
C TYR A 146 6.21 -5.73 -2.33
N GLY A 147 6.77 -6.68 -3.09
CA GLY A 147 7.18 -6.44 -4.48
C GLY A 147 8.53 -5.74 -4.67
N PHE A 148 9.29 -5.48 -3.60
CA PHE A 148 10.63 -4.86 -3.67
C PHE A 148 11.78 -5.85 -3.47
N GLY A 149 11.48 -7.01 -2.91
CA GLY A 149 12.45 -8.04 -2.52
C GLY A 149 11.89 -8.93 -1.41
N SER A 150 12.60 -10.00 -1.08
CA SER A 150 12.17 -11.00 -0.09
C SER A 150 12.84 -10.86 1.27
N ASP A 151 13.76 -9.89 1.42
CA ASP A 151 14.64 -9.78 2.58
C ASP A 151 15.12 -8.34 2.81
N CYS A 152 15.96 -8.14 3.83
CA CYS A 152 16.59 -6.87 4.15
C CYS A 152 17.97 -6.67 3.49
N SER A 153 18.24 -7.36 2.37
CA SER A 153 19.53 -7.29 1.67
C SER A 153 19.81 -5.92 1.06
N SER A 154 21.07 -5.72 0.65
CA SER A 154 21.47 -4.51 -0.08
C SER A 154 20.79 -4.42 -1.47
N SER A 155 20.36 -5.53 -2.05
CA SER A 155 19.60 -5.54 -3.31
C SER A 155 18.21 -4.96 -3.10
N THR A 156 17.47 -5.45 -2.10
CA THR A 156 16.15 -4.90 -1.72
C THR A 156 16.24 -3.41 -1.38
N LEU A 157 17.26 -3.01 -0.61
CA LEU A 157 17.51 -1.58 -0.30
C LEU A 157 17.72 -0.75 -1.57
N ASN A 158 18.50 -1.25 -2.54
CA ASN A 158 18.72 -0.53 -3.79
C ASN A 158 17.46 -0.44 -4.64
N ASN A 159 16.63 -1.48 -4.68
CA ASN A 159 15.33 -1.44 -5.36
C ASN A 159 14.41 -0.38 -4.76
N VAL A 160 14.24 -0.37 -3.44
CA VAL A 160 13.45 0.65 -2.72
C VAL A 160 13.97 2.05 -3.04
N LYS A 161 15.30 2.26 -2.94
CA LYS A 161 15.91 3.56 -3.25
C LYS A 161 15.68 4.02 -4.68
N GLN A 162 15.81 3.12 -5.65
CA GLN A 162 15.61 3.47 -7.07
C GLN A 162 14.17 3.87 -7.33
N VAL A 163 13.22 3.08 -6.85
CA VAL A 163 11.79 3.35 -7.05
C VAL A 163 11.38 4.67 -6.40
N VAL A 164 11.73 4.87 -5.12
CA VAL A 164 11.43 6.12 -4.41
C VAL A 164 12.08 7.31 -5.13
N LYS A 165 13.36 7.21 -5.52
CA LYS A 165 14.07 8.27 -6.25
C LYS A 165 13.39 8.60 -7.59
N ASN A 166 12.93 7.60 -8.35
CA ASN A 166 12.28 7.82 -9.64
C ASN A 166 10.98 8.62 -9.50
N ILE A 167 10.20 8.32 -8.46
CA ILE A 167 9.00 9.11 -8.12
C ILE A 167 9.41 10.56 -7.80
N MET A 168 10.48 10.76 -7.01
CA MET A 168 10.95 12.11 -6.66
C MET A 168 11.43 12.95 -7.86
N VAL A 169 12.19 12.35 -8.78
CA VAL A 169 12.72 13.07 -9.95
C VAL A 169 11.60 13.52 -10.88
N THR A 170 10.51 12.74 -10.94
CA THR A 170 9.37 13.03 -11.82
C THR A 170 8.51 14.19 -11.30
N LYS A 171 8.55 14.49 -9.99
CA LYS A 171 7.72 15.53 -9.35
C LYS A 171 8.45 16.85 -9.07
N ASN A 172 9.77 16.88 -9.18
CA ASN A 172 10.60 18.08 -9.06
C ASN A 172 10.92 18.74 -10.42
N ARG A 173 10.18 18.41 -11.47
CA ARG A 173 10.20 19.07 -12.78
C ARG A 173 8.91 19.82 -13.00
#